data_AF-A0A1H4EYM7-F1
#
_entry.id   AF-A0A1H4EYM7-F1
#
_cell.length_a   1.000
_cell.length_b   1.000
_cell.length_c   1.000
_cell.angle_alpha   90.00
_cell.angle_beta   90.00
_cell.angle_gamma   90.00
#
_symmetry.space_group_name_H-M   'P 1'
#
loop_
_entity.id
_entity.type
_entity.pdbx_description
1 polymer ?
#
loop_
_entity_poly.entity_id
_entity_poly.type
_entity_poly.pdbx_seq_one_letter_code
_entity_poly.pdbx_strand_id
1 'polypeptide(L)' 'MTDVEPHRVNLEELMRGCKKIILQHGKRPYCLTITRRGNLILTSADDDADKQPVTNRPPEESTK' A
#
# COMPACT_ATOMS: atom_id res chain seq x y z
N MET A 1 -34.36 -2.52 3.64
CA MET A 1 -32.89 -2.64 3.75
C MET A 1 -32.61 -3.21 5.12
N THR A 2 -32.07 -4.42 5.21
CA THR A 2 -31.61 -4.97 6.48
C THR A 2 -30.36 -4.20 6.88
N ASP A 3 -30.44 -3.42 7.96
CA ASP A 3 -29.29 -2.81 8.62
C ASP A 3 -28.42 -3.94 9.19
N VAL A 4 -27.49 -4.43 8.38
CA VAL A 4 -26.46 -5.36 8.85
C VAL A 4 -25.34 -4.51 9.40
N GLU A 5 -25.10 -4.61 10.71
CA GLU A 5 -23.97 -3.93 11.34
C GLU A 5 -22.66 -4.37 10.64
N PRO A 6 -21.80 -3.42 10.22
CA PRO A 6 -20.54 -3.75 9.59
C PRO A 6 -19.68 -4.62 10.52
N HIS A 7 -19.04 -5.65 9.95
CA HIS A 7 -18.10 -6.46 10.71
C HIS A 7 -16.91 -5.61 11.17
N ARG A 8 -16.60 -5.66 12.47
CA ARG A 8 -15.44 -4.96 13.04
C ARG A 8 -14.18 -5.77 12.79
N VAL A 9 -13.13 -5.11 12.32
CA VAL A 9 -11.80 -5.70 12.09
C VAL A 9 -10.77 -4.93 12.90
N ASN A 10 -9.88 -5.63 13.60
CA ASN A 10 -8.74 -5.02 14.27
C ASN A 10 -7.70 -4.57 13.24
N LEU A 11 -7.38 -3.27 13.24
CA LEU A 11 -6.44 -2.70 12.28
C LEU A 11 -4.99 -3.19 12.47
N GLU A 12 -4.55 -3.41 13.71
CA GLU A 12 -3.20 -3.88 14.02
C GLU A 12 -2.98 -5.29 13.48
N GLU A 13 -3.99 -6.16 13.66
CA GLU A 13 -4.00 -7.52 13.11
C GLU A 13 -4.06 -7.52 11.58
N LEU A 14 -4.91 -6.67 11.00
CA LEU A 14 -5.04 -6.53 9.55
C LEU A 14 -3.73 -6.08 8.90
N MET A 15 -3.04 -5.11 9.52
CA MET A 15 -1.82 -4.53 8.96
C MET A 15 -0.55 -5.28 9.35
N ARG A 16 -0.59 -6.20 10.32
CA ARG A 16 0.56 -7.02 10.77
C ARG A 16 1.83 -6.21 11.06
N GLY A 17 1.65 -5.03 11.66
CA GLY A 17 2.74 -4.08 11.96
C GLY A 17 3.26 -3.27 10.76
N CYS A 18 2.75 -3.50 9.54
CA CYS A 18 3.06 -2.68 8.38
C CYS A 18 2.34 -1.33 8.45
N LYS A 19 2.96 -0.28 7.88
CA LYS A 19 2.33 1.05 7.76
C LYS A 19 1.53 1.23 6.47
N LYS A 20 1.77 0.38 5.47
CA LYS A 20 1.13 0.37 4.16
C LYS A 20 0.91 -1.09 3.76
N ILE A 21 -0.31 -1.43 3.36
CA ILE A 21 -0.67 -2.75 2.83
C ILE A 21 -1.46 -2.61 1.53
N ILE A 22 -1.40 -3.63 0.67
CA ILE A 22 -2.22 -3.72 -0.53
C ILE A 22 -3.41 -4.63 -0.25
N LEU A 23 -4.62 -4.08 -0.37
CA LEU A 23 -5.88 -4.80 -0.30
C LEU A 23 -6.29 -5.21 -1.71
N GLN A 24 -6.39 -6.51 -1.95
CA GLN A 24 -6.84 -7.05 -3.23
C GLN A 24 -8.38 -7.05 -3.27
N HIS A 25 -8.97 -6.38 -4.27
CA HIS A 25 -10.42 -6.41 -4.50
C HIS A 25 -10.72 -6.71 -5.98
N GLY A 26 -10.85 -8.00 -6.29
CA GLY A 26 -10.99 -8.46 -7.66
C GLY A 26 -9.78 -8.06 -8.50
N LYS A 27 -9.99 -7.25 -9.54
CA LYS A 27 -8.92 -6.75 -10.42
C LYS A 27 -8.35 -5.38 -10.00
N ARG A 28 -8.92 -4.76 -8.96
CA ARG A 28 -8.56 -3.41 -8.50
C ARG A 28 -7.87 -3.49 -7.15
N PRO A 29 -6.53 -3.41 -7.09
CA PRO A 29 -5.84 -3.29 -5.83
C PRO A 29 -6.08 -1.90 -5.21
N TYR A 30 -6.10 -1.86 -3.87
CA TYR A 30 -6.16 -0.63 -3.10
C TYR A 30 -4.98 -0.57 -2.13
N CYS A 31 -4.40 0.61 -1.95
CA CYS A 31 -3.38 0.87 -0.96
C CYS A 31 -4.03 1.47 0.30
N LEU A 32 -3.95 0.74 1.41
CA LEU A 32 -4.31 1.25 2.75
C LEU A 32 -3.03 1.66 3.48
N THR A 33 -2.97 2.91 3.93
CA THR A 33 -1.85 3.45 4.71
C THR A 33 -2.35 4.00 6.05
N ILE A 34 -1.63 3.70 7.13
CA ILE A 34 -1.82 4.34 8.43
C ILE A 34 -0.79 5.46 8.62
N THR A 35 -1.29 6.65 8.95
CA THR A 35 -0.45 7.81 9.22
C THR A 35 0.15 7.75 10.64
N ARG A 36 1.19 8.56 10.91
CA ARG A 36 1.77 8.66 12.27
C ARG A 36 0.77 9.12 13.34
N ARG A 37 -0.31 9.80 12.94
CA ARG A 37 -1.38 10.27 13.83
C ARG A 37 -2.51 9.25 14.01
N GLY A 38 -2.43 8.08 13.37
CA GLY A 38 -3.43 7.02 13.45
C GLY A 38 -4.57 7.11 12.42
N ASN A 39 -4.55 8.10 11.54
CA ASN A 39 -5.55 8.19 10.46
C ASN A 39 -5.28 7.17 9.35
N LEU A 40 -6.34 6.67 8.72
CA LEU A 40 -6.29 5.78 7.58
C LEU A 40 -6.49 6.53 6.26
N ILE A 41 -5.72 6.17 5.25
CA ILE A 41 -5.86 6.65 3.88
C ILE A 41 -6.00 5.43 2.98
N LEU A 42 -7.10 5.36 2.23
CA LEU A 42 -7.34 4.34 1.21
C LEU A 42 -7.27 5.00 -0.17
N THR A 43 -6.46 4.43 -1.06
CA THR A 43 -6.24 4.92 -2.43
C THR A 43 -6.31 3.74 -3.38
N SER A 44 -6.72 3.96 -4.63
CA SER A 44 -6.53 2.96 -5.69
C SER A 44 -5.03 2.72 -5.88
N ALA A 45 -4.65 1.46 -6.09
CA ALA A 45 -3.27 1.06 -6.40
C ALA A 45 -3.14 0.61 -7.86
N ASP A 46 -4.09 1.02 -8.71
CA ASP A 46 -4.16 0.68 -10.13
C ASP A 46 -2.97 1.25 -10.95
N ASP A 47 -2.22 2.24 -10.40
CA ASP A 47 -1.25 3.06 -11.17
C ASP A 47 0.25 2.88 -10.80
N ASP A 48 0.62 2.03 -9.83
CA ASP A 48 2.03 1.90 -9.42
C ASP A 48 2.84 0.88 -10.25
N ALA A 49 2.22 0.17 -11.20
CA ALA A 49 2.94 -0.76 -12.09
C ALA A 49 3.81 -0.05 -13.15
N ASP A 50 3.51 1.21 -13.48
CA ASP A 50 4.26 2.00 -14.48
C ASP A 50 5.35 2.90 -13.91
N LYS A 51 5.50 2.96 -12.57
CA LYS A 51 6.59 3.70 -11.92
C LYS A 51 7.65 2.76 -11.37
N GLN A 52 8.31 2.02 -12.27
CA GLN A 52 9.63 1.48 -11.97
C GLN A 52 10.55 2.64 -11.53
N PRO A 53 11.23 2.54 -10.38
CA PRO A 53 12.30 3.48 -10.07
C PRO A 53 13.42 3.22 -11.07
N VAL A 54 13.57 4.09 -12.07
CA VAL A 54 14.77 4.13 -12.90
C VAL A 54 15.95 4.60 -12.04
N THR A 55 16.50 3.71 -11.22
CA THR A 55 17.84 3.87 -10.67
C THR A 55 18.85 3.60 -11.78
N ASN A 56 18.97 4.53 -12.72
CA ASN A 56 20.17 4.64 -13.55
C ASN A 56 21.27 5.28 -12.69
N ARG A 57 21.90 4.49 -11.82
CA ARG A 57 23.26 4.81 -11.37
C ARG A 57 24.20 4.53 -12.54
N PRO A 58 24.97 5.50 -13.06
CA PRO A 58 26.07 5.17 -13.94
C PRO A 58 27.14 4.40 -13.12
N PRO A 59 27.76 3.35 -13.67
CA PRO A 59 28.95 2.78 -13.06
C PRO A 59 30.11 3.75 -13.32
N GLU A 60 30.41 4.60 -12.34
CA GLU A 60 31.79 5.02 -12.14
C GLU A 60 32.53 3.86 -11.50
N GLU A 61 33.35 3.15 -12.28
CA GLU A 61 34.47 2.41 -11.71
C GLU A 61 35.67 2.47 -12.67
N SER A 62 36.58 3.37 -12.31
CA SER A 62 38.00 3.33 -12.61
C SER A 62 38.58 1.93 -12.41
N THR A 63 39.65 1.62 -13.16
CA THR A 63 40.78 0.70 -12.93
C THR A 63 41.02 -0.07 -14.24
N LYS A 64 42.13 0.05 -14.98
CA LYS A 64 43.51 0.40 -14.67
C LYS A 64 44.19 0.90 -15.95
#